data_AF-A0A0K8PFG7-F1
#
_entry.id   AF-A0A0K8PFG7-F1
#
_cell.length_a   1.000
_cell.length_b   1.000
_cell.length_c   1.000
_cell.angle_alpha   90.00
_cell.angle_beta   90.00
_cell.angle_gamma   90.00
#
_symmetry.space_group_name_H-M   'P 1'
#
loop_
_entity.id
_entity.type
_entity.pdbx_description
1 polymer ?
#
loop_
_entity_poly.entity_id
_entity_poly.type
_entity_poly.pdbx_seq_one_letter_code
_entity_poly.pdbx_strand_id
1 'polypeptide(L)' 'MGRVRMRTASGEEEYEAGQAYYWGPGHVPVALEDSEFVEFSPSEDFQQVIEHVVAQAG' A
#
# COMPACT_ATOMS: atom_id res chain seq x y z
N MET A 1 -14.74 -10.51 4.16
CA MET A 1 -13.37 -11.08 4.27
C MET A 1 -12.49 -10.05 3.62
N GLY A 2 -11.43 -9.56 4.27
CA GLY A 2 -10.71 -8.39 3.77
C GLY A 2 -10.37 -8.46 2.27
N ARG A 3 -10.60 -7.35 1.56
CA ARG A 3 -10.35 -7.23 0.12
C ARG A 3 -9.88 -5.83 -0.22
N VAL A 4 -8.79 -5.77 -0.97
CA VAL A 4 -8.17 -4.54 -1.44
C VAL A 4 -8.03 -4.57 -2.96
N ARG A 5 -8.30 -3.43 -3.60
CA ARG A 5 -7.97 -3.19 -4.98
C ARG A 5 -6.78 -2.27 -5.07
N MET A 6 -5.76 -2.70 -5.80
CA MET A 6 -4.61 -1.90 -6.13
C MET A 6 -4.77 -1.29 -7.51
N ARG A 7 -4.79 0.04 -7.61
CA ARG A 7 -4.64 0.72 -8.90
C ARG A 7 -3.18 1.05 -9.11
N THR A 8 -2.66 0.67 -10.26
CA THR A 8 -1.28 0.95 -10.70
C THR A 8 -1.30 1.58 -12.08
N ALA A 9 -0.14 2.03 -12.56
CA ALA A 9 -0.01 2.51 -13.93
C ALA A 9 -0.33 1.43 -14.99
N SER A 10 -0.21 0.14 -14.64
CA SER A 10 -0.48 -1.00 -15.53
C SER A 10 -1.91 -1.53 -15.45
N GLY A 11 -2.73 -1.08 -14.50
CA GLY A 11 -4.12 -1.49 -14.37
C GLY A 11 -4.59 -1.64 -12.93
N GLU A 12 -5.71 -2.32 -12.75
CA GLU A 12 -6.25 -2.66 -11.43
C GLU A 12 -6.01 -4.14 -11.12
N GLU A 13 -5.57 -4.44 -9.91
CA GLU A 13 -5.41 -5.80 -9.38
C GLU A 13 -6.17 -5.91 -8.05
N GLU A 14 -6.82 -7.05 -7.79
CA GLU A 14 -7.52 -7.30 -6.53
C GLU A 14 -6.84 -8.40 -5.73
N TYR A 15 -6.82 -8.23 -4.41
CA TYR A 15 -6.27 -9.18 -3.47
C TYR A 15 -7.26 -9.42 -2.34
N GLU A 16 -7.35 -10.68 -1.93
CA GLU A 16 -8.17 -11.17 -0.83
C GLU A 16 -7.30 -11.56 0.37
N ALA A 17 -7.93 -11.76 1.52
CA ALA A 17 -7.26 -12.17 2.75
C ALA A 17 -6.34 -13.38 2.56
N GLY A 18 -5.08 -13.25 2.99
CA GLY A 18 -4.05 -14.29 2.88
C GLY A 18 -3.20 -14.21 1.61
N GLN A 19 -3.53 -13.34 0.65
CA GLN A 19 -2.70 -13.09 -0.52
C GLN A 19 -1.66 -11.99 -0.24
N ALA A 20 -0.48 -12.13 -0.84
CA ALA A 20 0.53 -11.08 -0.85
C ALA A 20 0.26 -10.10 -2.01
N TYR A 21 0.61 -8.83 -1.80
CA TYR A 21 0.54 -7.78 -2.80
C TYR A 21 1.80 -6.91 -2.74
N TYR A 22 2.00 -6.06 -3.76
CA TYR A 22 3.11 -5.11 -3.83
C TYR A 22 2.64 -3.69 -4.13
N TRP A 23 3.15 -2.72 -3.36
CA TRP A 23 2.89 -1.29 -3.50
C TRP A 23 3.97 -0.61 -4.34
N GLY A 24 3.91 -0.81 -5.66
CA GLY A 24 4.82 -0.11 -6.56
C GLY A 24 4.64 1.42 -6.54
N PRO A 25 5.62 2.21 -7.00
CA PRO A 25 5.46 3.66 -7.10
C PRO A 25 4.20 4.07 -7.88
N GLY A 26 3.47 5.07 -7.36
CA GLY A 26 2.21 5.54 -7.96
C GLY A 26 1.00 4.65 -7.69
N HIS A 27 1.13 3.66 -6.80
CA HIS A 27 0.01 2.85 -6.34
C HIS A 27 -1.09 3.67 -5.66
N VAL A 28 -2.33 3.24 -5.82
CA VAL A 28 -3.49 3.77 -5.09
C VAL A 28 -4.27 2.59 -4.52
N PRO A 29 -4.11 2.27 -3.21
CA PRO A 29 -4.85 1.20 -2.57
C PRO A 29 -6.28 1.66 -2.25
N VAL A 30 -7.25 0.81 -2.56
CA VAL A 30 -8.66 1.00 -2.22
C VAL A 30 -9.14 -0.21 -1.43
N ALA A 31 -9.35 -0.05 -0.13
CA ALA A 31 -10.01 -1.06 0.69
C ALA A 31 -11.50 -1.15 0.27
N LEU A 32 -11.90 -2.29 -0.30
CA LEU A 32 -13.28 -2.52 -0.75
C LEU A 32 -14.17 -3.05 0.39
N GLU A 33 -13.53 -3.65 1.40
CA GLU A 33 -14.13 -4.18 2.61
C GLU A 33 -13.29 -3.78 3.83
N ASP A 34 -13.84 -3.95 5.03
CA ASP A 34 -13.04 -3.84 6.25
C ASP A 34 -11.91 -4.86 6.23
N SER A 35 -10.67 -4.37 6.32
CA SER A 35 -9.46 -5.13 5.96
C SER A 35 -8.32 -4.80 6.93
N GLU A 36 -7.61 -5.84 7.34
CA GLU A 36 -6.40 -5.75 8.15
C GLU A 36 -5.21 -6.20 7.30
N PHE A 37 -4.08 -5.52 7.45
CA PHE A 37 -2.88 -5.71 6.62
C PHE A 37 -1.64 -5.95 7.48
N VAL A 38 -0.73 -6.77 6.97
CA VAL A 38 0.64 -6.90 7.50
C VAL A 38 1.59 -6.52 6.38
N GLU A 39 2.29 -5.42 6.57
CA GLU A 39 3.12 -4.80 5.54
C GLU A 39 4.54 -4.64 6.04
N PHE A 40 5.48 -4.83 5.14
CA PHE A 40 6.89 -4.74 5.44
C PHE A 40 7.59 -3.99 4.31
N SER A 41 8.62 -3.26 4.68
CA SER A 41 9.44 -2.46 3.76
C SER A 41 10.89 -2.48 4.25
N PRO A 42 11.88 -2.35 3.34
CA PRO A 42 13.26 -2.09 3.76
C PRO A 42 13.32 -0.87 4.66
N SER A 43 14.00 -0.98 5.80
CA SER A 43 13.95 0.05 6.85
C SER A 43 14.46 1.41 6.36
N GLU A 44 15.55 1.43 5.57
CA GLU A 44 16.14 2.66 5.04
C GLU A 44 15.22 3.37 4.04
N ASP A 45 14.58 2.62 3.13
CA ASP A 45 13.66 3.17 2.13
C ASP A 45 12.38 3.70 2.79
N PHE A 46 11.85 2.94 3.76
CA PHE A 46 10.67 3.36 4.51
C PHE A 46 10.91 4.65 5.29
N GLN A 47 12.07 4.77 5.93
CA GLN A 47 12.44 5.97 6.69
C GLN A 47 12.45 7.22 5.79
N GLN A 48 13.01 7.13 4.58
CA GLN A 48 13.02 8.25 3.63
C GLN A 48 11.60 8.72 3.26
N VAL A 49 10.67 7.79 3.06
CA VAL A 49 9.26 8.10 2.76
C VAL A 49 8.59 8.79 3.95
N ILE A 50 8.77 8.26 5.16
CA ILE A 50 8.16 8.85 6.37
C ILE A 50 8.71 10.24 6.65
N GLU A 51 10.02 10.46 6.53
CA GLU A 51 10.63 11.78 6.68
C GLU A 51 10.05 12.79 5.69
N HIS A 52 9.87 12.39 4.42
CA HIS A 52 9.23 13.23 3.40
C HIS A 52 7.79 13.58 3.78
N VAL A 53 6.97 12.60 4.17
CA VAL A 53 5.56 12.82 4.54
C VAL A 53 5.44 13.74 5.75
N VAL A 54 6.22 13.49 6.80
CA VAL A 54 6.21 14.31 8.03
C VAL A 54 6.64 15.75 7.73
N ALA A 55 7.61 15.96 6.85
CA ALA A 55 8.02 17.31 6.45
C ALA A 55 6.93 18.10 5.70
N GLN A 56 5.95 17.41 5.10
CA GLN A 56 4.79 18.05 4.44
C GLN A 56 3.57 18.21 5.35
N ALA A 57 3.54 17.51 6.50
CA ALA A 57 2.49 17.62 7.50
C ALA A 57 2.75 18.86 8.38
N GLY A 58 2.43 20.04 7.85
CA GLY A 58 2.40 21.31 8.61
C GLY A 58 1.25 21.36 9.61
#